data_AF-A0A1E3X6S9-F1
#
_entry.id   AF-A0A1E3X6S9-F1
#
_cell.length_a   1.000
_cell.length_b   1.000
_cell.length_c   1.000
_cell.angle_alpha   90.00
_cell.angle_beta   90.00
_cell.angle_gamma   90.00
#
_symmetry.space_group_name_H-M   'P 1'
#
loop_
_entity.id
_entity.type
_entity.pdbx_description
1 polymer ?
#
loop_
_entity_poly.entity_id
_entity_poly.type
_entity_poly.pdbx_seq_one_letter_code
_entity_poly.pdbx_strand_id
1 'polypeptide(L)'
;MTINVEIKESLEREYKICSRTISFYKREIKILEKKYKMTTASFLKKFEKGKTGDKQDFFDWYAFHKLLSSWTNTKNALKPLIK
;
A
#
# COMPACT_ATOMS: atom_id res chain seq x y z
N MET A 1 -23.22 9.47 -16.93
CA MET A 1 -22.80 10.44 -15.91
C MET A 1 -21.67 11.25 -16.51
N THR A 2 -21.90 12.54 -16.78
CA THR A 2 -20.89 13.40 -17.40
C THR A 2 -20.00 13.95 -16.30
N ILE A 3 -18.75 13.51 -16.26
CA ILE A 3 -17.74 14.05 -15.33
C ILE A 3 -17.23 15.35 -15.95
N ASN A 4 -17.36 16.48 -15.25
CA ASN A 4 -16.79 17.74 -15.71
C ASN A 4 -15.25 17.73 -15.62
N VAL A 5 -14.60 18.68 -16.28
CA VAL A 5 -13.14 18.69 -16.40
C VAL A 5 -12.45 18.82 -15.04
N GLU A 6 -13.05 19.58 -14.13
CA GLU A 6 -12.53 19.83 -12.78
C GLU A 6 -12.53 18.55 -11.93
N ILE A 7 -13.60 17.75 -12.00
CA ILE A 7 -13.66 16.44 -11.33
C ILE A 7 -12.63 15.49 -11.95
N LYS A 8 -12.52 15.44 -13.28
CA LYS A 8 -11.54 14.56 -13.95
C LYS A 8 -10.11 14.89 -13.52
N GLU A 9 -9.73 16.16 -13.51
CA GLU A 9 -8.41 16.60 -13.05
C GLU A 9 -8.15 16.24 -11.59
N SER A 10 -9.17 16.34 -10.73
CA SER A 10 -9.05 15.94 -9.33
C SER A 10 -8.79 14.43 -9.18
N LEU A 11 -9.51 13.60 -9.92
CA LEU A 11 -9.31 12.15 -9.95
C LEU A 11 -7.93 11.77 -10.48
N GLU A 12 -7.41 12.49 -11.47
CA GLU A 12 -6.04 12.28 -11.99
C GLU A 12 -4.96 12.65 -10.95
N ARG A 13 -5.14 13.73 -10.19
CA ARG A 13 -4.24 14.08 -9.08
C ARG A 13 -4.23 12.99 -8.02
N GLU A 14 -5.40 12.51 -7.62
CA GLU A 14 -5.52 11.42 -6.65
C GLU A 14 -4.87 10.12 -7.16
N TYR A 15 -5.07 9.79 -8.45
CA TYR A 15 -4.41 8.64 -9.07
C TYR A 15 -2.87 8.74 -9.01
N LYS A 16 -2.31 9.94 -9.21
CA LYS A 16 -0.88 10.20 -9.08
C LYS A 16 -0.40 10.06 -7.63
N ILE A 17 -1.18 10.56 -6.67
CA ILE A 17 -0.90 10.40 -5.23
C ILE A 17 -0.87 8.92 -4.87
N CYS A 18 -1.92 8.16 -5.20
CA CYS A 18 -1.99 6.72 -4.99
C CYS A 18 -0.76 6.01 -5.58
N SER A 19 -0.35 6.38 -6.79
CA SER A 19 0.81 5.78 -7.46
C SER A 19 2.12 6.01 -6.71
N ARG A 20 2.35 7.23 -6.20
CA ARG A 20 3.55 7.55 -5.41
C ARG A 20 3.55 6.82 -4.08
N THR A 21 2.39 6.80 -3.40
CA THR A 21 2.21 6.15 -2.10
C THR A 21 2.38 4.63 -2.19
N ILE A 22 1.85 3.98 -3.23
CA ILE A 22 2.07 2.54 -3.49
C ILE A 22 3.56 2.24 -3.69
N SER A 23 4.28 3.07 -4.46
CA SER A 23 5.72 2.90 -4.68
C SER A 23 6.52 3.04 -3.39
N PHE A 24 6.14 3.99 -2.52
CA PHE A 24 6.71 4.15 -1.19
C PHE A 24 6.55 2.86 -0.37
N TYR A 25 5.31 2.38 -0.14
CA TYR A 25 5.08 1.19 0.69
C TYR A 25 5.74 -0.06 0.12
N LYS A 26 5.75 -0.25 -1.21
CA LYS A 26 6.46 -1.36 -1.84
C LYS A 26 7.96 -1.35 -1.54
N ARG A 27 8.57 -0.16 -1.49
CA ARG A 27 9.99 -0.01 -1.16
C ARG A 27 10.24 -0.29 0.31
N GLU A 28 9.47 0.30 1.21
CA GLU A 28 9.63 0.09 2.67
C GLU A 28 9.44 -1.38 3.06
N ILE A 29 8.44 -2.05 2.48
CA ILE A 29 8.22 -3.49 2.66
C ILE A 29 9.44 -4.29 2.18
N LYS A 30 10.01 -3.97 1.01
CA LYS A 30 11.22 -4.67 0.51
C LYS A 30 12.43 -4.47 1.42
N ILE A 31 12.57 -3.30 2.04
CA ILE A 31 13.64 -3.04 3.01
C ILE A 31 13.48 -3.94 4.23
N LEU A 32 12.26 -4.07 4.75
CA LEU A 32 11.95 -4.95 5.88
C LEU A 32 12.15 -6.43 5.52
N GLU A 33 11.71 -6.86 4.33
CA GLU A 33 11.93 -8.21 3.82
C GLU A 33 13.42 -8.56 3.79
N LYS A 34 14.26 -7.64 3.33
CA LYS A 34 15.72 -7.80 3.30
C LYS A 34 16.33 -7.79 4.70
N LYS A 35 15.90 -6.85 5.57
CA LYS A 35 16.39 -6.70 6.96
C LYS A 35 16.16 -7.98 7.78
N TYR A 36 14.98 -8.58 7.64
CA TYR A 36 14.59 -9.77 8.39
C TYR A 36 14.79 -11.09 7.64
N LYS A 37 15.31 -11.05 6.40
CA LYS A 37 15.47 -12.21 5.51
C LYS A 37 14.19 -13.07 5.44
N MET A 38 13.05 -12.40 5.33
CA MET A 38 11.72 -13.02 5.46
C MET A 38 10.77 -12.36 4.48
N THR A 39 9.94 -13.13 3.78
CA THR A 39 8.91 -12.57 2.91
C THR A 39 7.76 -11.99 3.73
N THR A 40 7.04 -11.00 3.18
CA THR A 40 5.85 -10.43 3.84
C THR A 40 4.80 -11.50 4.15
N ALA A 41 4.62 -12.49 3.28
CA ALA A 41 3.68 -13.59 3.54
C ALA A 41 4.09 -14.44 4.77
N SER A 42 5.38 -14.75 4.91
CA SER A 42 5.90 -15.47 6.08
C SER A 42 5.82 -14.62 7.34
N PHE A 43 6.11 -13.33 7.22
CA PHE A 43 5.95 -12.35 8.29
C PHE A 43 4.52 -12.32 8.83
N LEU A 44 3.52 -12.08 7.96
CA LEU A 44 2.11 -11.98 8.35
C LEU A 44 1.63 -13.24 9.09
N LYS A 45 1.96 -14.42 8.57
CA LYS A 45 1.63 -15.71 9.22
C LYS A 45 2.22 -15.84 10.62
N LYS A 46 3.39 -15.25 10.90
CA LYS A 46 3.99 -15.23 12.24
C LYS A 46 3.37 -14.15 13.12
N PHE A 47 3.16 -12.94 12.57
CA PHE A 47 2.62 -11.79 13.28
C PHE A 47 1.21 -12.08 13.81
N GLU A 48 0.33 -12.61 12.95
CA GLU A 48 -1.06 -12.96 13.31
C GLU A 48 -1.15 -14.11 14.32
N LYS A 49 -0.09 -14.91 14.45
CA LYS A 49 0.01 -15.99 15.46
C LYS A 49 0.66 -15.53 16.76
N GLY A 50 0.98 -14.23 16.90
CA GLY A 50 1.73 -13.71 18.04
C GLY A 50 3.15 -14.29 18.16
N LYS A 51 3.73 -14.78 17.05
CA LYS A 51 5.07 -15.38 16.99
C LYS A 51 6.15 -14.40 16.55
N THR A 52 5.81 -13.13 16.43
CA THR A 52 6.76 -12.03 16.25
C THR A 52 7.05 -11.41 17.62
N GLY A 53 8.20 -10.75 17.74
CA GLY A 53 8.44 -9.88 18.90
C GLY A 53 7.59 -8.60 18.83
N ASP A 54 7.97 -7.63 19.64
CA ASP A 54 7.34 -6.33 19.85
C ASP A 54 8.10 -5.18 19.17
N LYS A 55 9.02 -5.49 18.26
CA LYS A 55 9.77 -4.47 17.51
C LYS A 55 8.82 -3.60 16.71
N GLN A 56 9.01 -2.27 16.77
CA GLN A 56 8.26 -1.28 15.98
C GLN A 56 8.16 -1.67 14.51
N ASP A 57 9.28 -2.14 13.92
CA ASP A 57 9.35 -2.65 12.55
C ASP A 57 8.24 -3.64 12.19
N PHE A 58 7.81 -4.51 13.10
CA PHE A 58 6.76 -5.50 12.82
C PHE A 58 5.39 -4.84 12.71
N PHE A 59 5.09 -3.87 13.59
CA PHE A 59 3.86 -3.09 13.49
C PHE A 59 3.85 -2.24 12.21
N ASP A 60 4.97 -1.60 11.90
CA ASP A 60 5.14 -0.83 10.67
C ASP A 60 4.97 -1.70 9.43
N TRP A 61 5.58 -2.89 9.40
CA TRP A 61 5.46 -3.83 8.29
C TRP A 61 4.00 -4.26 8.06
N TYR A 62 3.30 -4.60 9.15
CA TYR A 62 1.89 -4.96 9.09
C TYR A 62 1.06 -3.80 8.54
N ALA A 63 1.25 -2.59 9.09
CA ALA A 63 0.56 -1.38 8.65
C ALA A 63 0.85 -1.07 7.17
N PHE A 64 2.10 -1.11 6.74
CA PHE A 64 2.49 -0.86 5.35
C PHE A 64 1.85 -1.85 4.38
N HIS A 65 1.77 -3.13 4.76
CA HIS A 65 1.10 -4.14 3.94
C HIS A 65 -0.41 -3.83 3.78
N LYS A 66 -1.09 -3.47 4.87
CA LYS A 66 -2.52 -3.10 4.84
C LYS A 66 -2.76 -1.82 4.04
N LEU A 67 -1.94 -0.80 4.26
CA LEU A 67 -2.01 0.46 3.54
C LEU A 67 -1.73 0.25 2.05
N LEU A 68 -0.73 -0.55 1.68
CA LEU A 68 -0.47 -0.90 0.29
C LEU A 68 -1.69 -1.51 -0.40
N SER A 69 -2.39 -2.43 0.27
CA SER A 69 -3.62 -3.02 -0.26
C SER A 69 -4.72 -1.97 -0.45
N SER A 70 -4.96 -1.13 0.57
CA SER A 70 -5.95 -0.05 0.50
C SER A 70 -5.69 0.93 -0.64
N TRP A 71 -4.47 1.47 -0.74
CA TRP A 71 -4.09 2.40 -1.82
C TRP A 71 -4.15 1.76 -3.20
N THR A 72 -3.83 0.47 -3.31
CA THR A 72 -3.97 -0.27 -4.57
C THR A 72 -5.44 -0.39 -5.00
N ASN A 73 -6.33 -0.67 -4.05
CA ASN A 73 -7.77 -0.74 -4.30
C ASN A 73 -8.32 0.61 -4.76
N THR A 74 -7.97 1.70 -4.05
CA THR A 74 -8.35 3.07 -4.44
C THR A 74 -7.85 3.40 -5.84
N LYS A 75 -6.57 3.15 -6.15
CA LYS A 75 -6.01 3.39 -7.48
C LYS A 75 -6.76 2.62 -8.58
N ASN A 76 -7.12 1.37 -8.31
CA ASN A 76 -7.85 0.54 -9.26
C ASN A 76 -9.28 1.05 -9.49
N ALA A 77 -9.95 1.54 -8.45
CA ALA A 77 -11.28 2.15 -8.55
C ALA A 77 -11.27 3.46 -9.36
N LEU A 78 -10.18 4.25 -9.27
CA LEU A 78 -10.02 5.50 -10.03
C LEU A 78 -9.68 5.27 -11.51
N LYS A 79 -8.97 4.19 -11.82
CA LYS A 79 -8.47 3.88 -13.17
C LYS A 79 -9.54 3.93 -14.29
N PRO A 80 -10.76 3.38 -14.15
CA PRO A 80 -11.78 3.48 -15.21
C PRO A 80 -12.40 4.87 -15.34
N LEU A 81 -12.29 5.73 -14.33
CA LEU A 81 -12.93 7.06 -14.30
C LEU A 81 -12.09 8.16 -14.96
N ILE A 82 -10.79 7.91 -15.14
CA ILE A 82 -9.83 8.84 -15.77
C ILE A 82 -9.53 8.49 -17.23
N LYS A 83 -10.07 7.38 -17.75
CA LYS A 83 -9.91 6.99 -19.16
C LYS A 83 -10.79 7.82 -20.09
#